data_AF-A0A9K3ITA0-F1
#
_entry.id   AF-A0A9K3ITA0-F1
#
_cell.length_a   1.000
_cell.length_b   1.000
_cell.length_c   1.000
_cell.angle_alpha   90.00
_cell.angle_beta   90.00
_cell.angle_gamma   90.00
#
_symmetry.space_group_name_H-M   'P 1'
#
loop_
_entity.id
_entity.type
_entity.pdbx_description
1 polymer ?
#
loop_
_entity_poly.entity_id
_entity_poly.type
_entity_poly.pdbx_seq_one_letter_code
_entity_poly.pdbx_strand_id
1 'polypeptide(L)' 'MNKELEVEKFITHEVPFSEINKAFDLMLKGEGLRCIIRMDA' A
#
# COMPACT_ATOMS: atom_id res chain seq x y z
N MET A 1 -6.54 -11.15 25.74
CA MET A 1 -5.80 -10.68 24.54
C MET A 1 -6.64 -11.04 23.33
N ASN A 2 -7.16 -10.05 22.61
CA ASN A 2 -7.76 -10.30 21.31
C ASN A 2 -6.63 -10.79 20.38
N LYS A 3 -6.79 -11.97 19.78
CA LYS A 3 -5.78 -12.63 18.94
C LYS A 3 -5.80 -12.09 17.50
N GLU A 4 -6.05 -10.80 17.37
CA GLU A 4 -6.21 -10.14 16.07
C GLU A 4 -4.85 -9.70 15.55
N LEU A 5 -4.63 -9.91 14.25
CA LEU A 5 -3.42 -9.48 13.56
C LEU A 5 -3.58 -8.02 13.14
N GLU A 6 -2.69 -7.17 13.63
CA GLU A 6 -2.61 -5.78 13.21
C GLU A 6 -1.90 -5.68 11.85
N VAL A 7 -2.68 -5.66 10.77
CA VAL A 7 -2.17 -5.58 9.39
C VAL A 7 -2.03 -4.14 8.89
N GLU A 8 -2.78 -3.21 9.48
CA GLU A 8 -2.87 -1.83 9.00
C GLU A 8 -1.52 -1.11 9.02
N LYS A 9 -0.69 -1.40 10.03
CA LYS A 9 0.66 -0.82 10.18
C LYS A 9 1.61 -1.12 9.01
N PHE A 10 1.32 -2.11 8.18
CA PHE A 10 2.15 -2.42 7.01
C PHE A 10 1.78 -1.59 5.78
N ILE A 11 0.60 -0.96 5.78
CA ILE A 11 0.15 -0.09 4.69
C ILE A 11 0.81 1.26 4.87
N THR A 12 1.58 1.67 3.87
CA THR A 12 2.33 2.94 3.87
C THR A 12 1.79 3.92 2.84
N HIS A 13 1.15 3.40 1.80
CA HIS A 13 0.67 4.17 0.66
C HIS A 13 -0.64 3.59 0.15
N GLU A 14 -1.48 4.44 -0.42
CA GLU A 14 -2.63 4.02 -1.20
C GLU A 14 -2.68 4.84 -2.48
N VAL A 15 -3.00 4.20 -3.60
CA VAL A 15 -3.14 4.86 -4.90
C VAL A 15 -4.35 4.30 -5.65
N PRO A 16 -5.01 5.09 -6.51
CA PRO A 16 -5.99 4.55 -7.45
C PRO A 16 -5.30 3.67 -8.50
N PHE A 17 -6.05 2.74 -9.11
CA PHE A 17 -5.54 1.89 -10.18
C PHE A 17 -5.00 2.68 -11.38
N SER A 18 -5.57 3.87 -11.66
CA SER A 18 -5.08 4.80 -12.69
C SER A 18 -3.64 5.27 -12.47
N GLU A 19 -3.15 5.23 -11.22
CA GLU A 19 -1.78 5.60 -10.83
C GLU A 19 -0.90 4.38 -10.51
N ILE A 20 -1.22 3.18 -11.02
CA ILE A 20 -0.49 1.95 -10.66
C ILE A 20 1.04 2.06 -10.81
N ASN A 21 1.54 2.80 -11.80
CA ASN A 21 2.98 3.01 -11.99
C ASN A 21 3.65 3.71 -10.79
N LYS A 22 2.95 4.59 -10.09
CA LYS A 22 3.46 5.26 -8.88
C LYS A 22 3.72 4.26 -7.75
N ALA A 23 2.92 3.19 -7.65
CA ALA A 23 3.17 2.12 -6.68
C ALA A 23 4.48 1.38 -6.98
N PHE A 24 4.79 1.15 -8.27
CA PHE A 24 6.07 0.57 -8.68
C PHE A 24 7.25 1.51 -8.39
N ASP A 25 7.11 2.80 -8.65
CA ASP A 25 8.16 3.78 -8.35
C ASP A 25 8.49 3.82 -6.85
N LEU A 26 7.46 3.84 -5.98
CA LEU A 26 7.62 3.80 -4.53
C LEU A 26 8.34 2.52 -4.07
N MET A 27 8.00 1.37 -4.66
CA MET A 27 8.65 0.10 -4.37
C MET A 27 10.12 0.10 -4.78
N LEU A 28 10.44 0.59 -5.97
CA LEU A 28 11.82 0.63 -6.49
C LEU A 28 12.72 1.60 -5.70
N LYS A 29 12.15 2.69 -5.18
CA LYS A 29 12.88 3.65 -4.32
C LYS A 29 13.01 3.17 -2.87
N GLY A 30 12.28 2.12 -2.48
CA GLY A 30 12.24 1.66 -1.09
C GLY A 30 11.49 2.62 -0.16
N GLU A 31 10.56 3.41 -0.71
CA GLU A 31 9.84 4.47 0.03
C GLU A 31 8.61 3.93 0.78
N GLY A 32 8.29 2.64 0.71
CA GLY A 32 7.14 2.04 1.40
C GLY A 32 7.28 0.55 1.72
N LEU A 33 6.41 0.05 2.60
CA LEU A 33 6.32 -1.39 2.96
C LEU A 33 5.28 -2.11 2.10
N ARG A 34 4.03 -1.64 2.15
CA ARG A 34 2.93 -2.04 1.26
C ARG A 34 2.20 -0.83 0.73
N CYS A 35 1.75 -0.94 -0.51
CA CYS A 35 0.89 0.02 -1.18
C CYS A 35 -0.43 -0.67 -1.54
N ILE A 36 -1.56 -0.10 -1.15
CA ILE A 36 -2.89 -0.55 -1.60
C ILE A 36 -3.20 0.09 -2.94
N ILE A 37 -3.65 -0.72 -3.90
CA ILE A 37 -4.20 -0.25 -5.17
C ILE A 37 -5.72 -0.29 -5.05
N ARG A 38 -6.36 0.88 -5.04
CA ARG A 38 -7.82 1.05 -5.00
C ARG A 38 -8.39 0.93 -6.41
N MET A 39 -9.32 0.00 -6.61
CA MET A 39 -9.91 -0.27 -7.93
C MET A 39 -11.10 0.63 -8.25
N ASP A 40 -11.70 1.24 -7.22
CA ASP A 40 -12.94 2.00 -7.22
C ASP A 40 -12.73 3.51 -6.99
N ALA A 41 -11.48 3.96 -6.94
CA ALA A 41 -11.08 5.34 -6.70
C ALA A 41 -10.96 6.19 -7.98
#